data_AF-A0A2B1KEV9-F1
#
_entry.id   AF-A0A2B1KEV9-F1
#
_cell.length_a   1.000
_cell.length_b   1.000
_cell.length_c   1.000
_cell.angle_alpha   90.00
_cell.angle_beta   90.00
_cell.angle_gamma   90.00
#
_symmetry.space_group_name_H-M   'P 1'
#
loop_
_entity.id
_entity.type
_entity.pdbx_description
1 polymer ?
#
loop_
_entity_poly.entity_id
_entity_poly.type
_entity_poly.pdbx_seq_one_letter_code
_entity_poly.pdbx_strand_id
1 'polypeptide(L)'
;MSNEFRSANLPAWKEMISNLFAGSTPKVVQWEELEMIARVLNTIGYNNSGVSNHIFLPPSGGLDLMEASLGEEQGCIEIKHDAGPMIVKPNVLTFRSFGNSGDWDYFHLDFKLLEPSGIYTYEENENEDPFVTEVRTTYEPLTRFPGGTYEDISIANRGFTHNEYGDEIPLPEGTQSITRYMRGSVVIFAKSSIYNLFLKDTYDGRHAKMDEEQFAQYIERLSTASV
;
A
#
# COMPACT_ATOMS: atom_id res chain seq x y z
N MET A 1 9.59 -11.34 15.98
CA MET A 1 10.46 -10.14 16.03
C MET A 1 11.27 -10.16 17.32
N SER A 2 12.55 -9.80 17.31
CA SER A 2 13.38 -9.76 18.54
C SER A 2 13.15 -8.47 19.34
N ASN A 3 13.37 -8.52 20.66
CA ASN A 3 13.31 -7.33 21.52
C ASN A 3 14.35 -6.28 21.12
N GLU A 4 15.54 -6.72 20.68
CA GLU A 4 16.60 -5.84 20.19
C GLU A 4 16.16 -5.05 18.95
N PHE A 5 15.50 -5.71 17.99
CA PHE A 5 14.99 -5.03 16.79
C PHE A 5 13.93 -3.98 17.16
N ARG A 6 12.97 -4.32 18.03
CA ARG A 6 11.93 -3.37 18.45
C ARG A 6 12.52 -2.16 19.19
N SER A 7 13.51 -2.38 20.06
CA SER A 7 14.20 -1.30 20.78
C SER A 7 14.98 -0.35 19.87
N ALA A 8 15.29 -0.74 18.63
CA ALA A 8 15.92 0.12 17.64
C ALA A 8 14.91 0.73 16.64
N ASN A 9 14.02 -0.08 16.07
CA ASN A 9 13.11 0.34 15.00
C ASN A 9 12.07 1.38 15.47
N LEU A 10 11.48 1.16 16.64
CA LEU A 10 10.40 2.02 17.13
C LEU A 10 10.87 3.44 17.52
N PRO A 11 12.03 3.63 18.20
CA PRO A 11 12.60 4.96 18.37
C PRO A 11 12.96 5.65 17.05
N ALA A 12 13.56 4.92 16.09
CA ALA A 12 13.92 5.50 14.79
C ALA A 12 12.67 5.97 14.00
N TRP A 13 11.58 5.20 14.06
CA TRP A 13 10.29 5.60 13.50
C TRP A 13 9.75 6.89 14.12
N LYS A 14 9.82 7.03 15.44
CA LYS A 14 9.36 8.23 16.17
C LYS A 14 10.22 9.44 15.83
N GLU A 15 11.54 9.27 15.74
CA GLU A 15 12.46 10.33 15.35
C GLU A 15 12.17 10.80 13.91
N MET A 16 11.93 9.86 13.00
CA MET A 16 11.54 10.18 11.62
C MET A 16 10.21 10.97 11.56
N ILE A 17 9.18 10.56 12.31
CA ILE A 17 7.93 11.30 12.42
C ILE A 17 8.17 12.70 13.03
N SER A 18 8.96 12.78 14.09
CA SER A 18 9.30 14.05 14.73
C SER A 18 9.99 15.01 13.74
N ASN A 19 10.92 14.49 12.93
CA ASN A 19 11.60 15.27 11.89
C ASN A 19 10.64 15.73 10.78
N LEU A 20 9.69 14.87 10.38
CA LEU A 20 8.64 15.22 9.41
C LEU A 20 7.79 16.42 9.90
N PHE A 21 7.60 16.56 11.21
CA PHE A 21 6.79 17.62 11.82
C PHE A 21 7.60 18.65 12.63
N ALA A 22 8.90 18.79 12.35
CA ALA A 22 9.78 19.76 13.01
C ALA A 22 9.72 19.75 14.56
N GLY A 23 9.59 18.55 15.15
CA GLY A 23 9.61 18.33 16.61
C GLY A 23 8.25 18.40 17.31
N SER A 24 7.19 18.84 16.64
CA SER A 24 5.83 18.88 17.23
C SER A 24 4.89 17.95 16.48
N THR A 25 4.74 16.72 16.98
CA THR A 25 3.88 15.71 16.35
C THR A 25 2.39 16.08 16.54
N PRO A 26 1.67 16.43 15.46
CA PRO A 26 0.24 16.70 15.51
C PRO A 26 -0.55 15.40 15.68
N LYS A 27 -1.78 15.49 16.19
CA LYS A 27 -2.67 14.31 16.27
C LYS A 27 -3.15 13.83 14.91
N VAL A 28 -3.38 14.76 13.97
CA VAL A 28 -3.91 14.47 12.64
C VAL A 28 -3.29 15.44 11.64
N VAL A 29 -2.85 14.94 10.48
CA VAL A 29 -2.46 15.75 9.31
C VAL A 29 -2.92 15.04 8.06
N GLN A 30 -3.37 15.81 7.06
CA GLN A 30 -3.84 15.28 5.79
C GLN A 30 -3.10 15.93 4.62
N TRP A 31 -2.83 15.12 3.60
CA TRP A 31 -2.27 15.54 2.32
C TRP A 31 -3.12 14.97 1.18
N GLU A 32 -3.56 15.83 0.26
CA GLU A 32 -4.36 15.45 -0.91
C GLU A 32 -3.60 15.60 -2.23
N GLU A 33 -2.58 16.48 -2.26
CA GLU A 33 -1.77 16.73 -3.45
C GLU A 33 -0.80 15.56 -3.73
N LEU A 34 -0.79 15.06 -4.97
CA LEU A 34 -0.06 13.85 -5.36
C LEU A 34 1.43 13.93 -5.03
N GLU A 35 2.06 15.06 -5.33
CA GLU A 35 3.46 15.29 -5.07
C GLU A 35 3.76 15.30 -3.58
N MET A 36 2.84 15.83 -2.76
CA MET A 36 3.01 15.85 -1.31
C MET A 36 2.82 14.46 -0.71
N ILE A 37 1.82 13.72 -1.18
CA ILE A 37 1.60 12.31 -0.79
C ILE A 37 2.85 11.49 -1.13
N ALA A 38 3.33 11.55 -2.37
CA ALA A 38 4.53 10.82 -2.79
C ALA A 38 5.77 11.23 -1.99
N ARG A 39 5.95 12.51 -1.66
CA ARG A 39 7.06 12.99 -0.81
C ARG A 39 6.98 12.44 0.62
N VAL A 40 5.81 12.43 1.23
CA VAL A 40 5.63 11.86 2.58
C VAL A 40 5.86 10.35 2.56
N LEU A 41 5.31 9.63 1.59
CA LEU A 41 5.55 8.20 1.41
C LEU A 41 7.03 7.89 1.20
N ASN A 42 7.76 8.71 0.44
CA ASN A 42 9.21 8.58 0.33
C ASN A 42 9.92 8.84 1.65
N THR A 43 9.46 9.82 2.45
CA THR A 43 10.06 10.12 3.75
C THR A 43 9.97 8.93 4.71
N ILE A 44 8.90 8.13 4.62
CA ILE A 44 8.67 6.97 5.49
C ILE A 44 9.06 5.63 4.84
N GLY A 45 9.33 5.63 3.53
CA GLY A 45 9.76 4.47 2.77
C GLY A 45 11.19 4.05 3.14
N TYR A 46 11.44 2.74 3.12
CA TYR A 46 12.69 2.16 3.60
C TYR A 46 13.91 2.64 2.79
N ASN A 47 13.79 2.84 1.48
CA ASN A 47 14.91 3.26 0.63
C ASN A 47 15.48 4.62 1.01
N ASN A 48 14.65 5.52 1.55
CA ASN A 48 15.08 6.86 1.94
C ASN A 48 15.30 7.00 3.45
N SER A 49 14.43 6.39 4.26
CA SER A 49 14.51 6.53 5.73
C SER A 49 15.51 5.56 6.37
N GLY A 50 15.74 4.39 5.76
CA GLY A 50 16.40 3.25 6.40
C GLY A 50 15.61 2.66 7.58
N VAL A 51 14.40 3.16 7.85
CA VAL A 51 13.55 2.73 8.97
C VAL A 51 12.54 1.72 8.47
N SER A 52 12.55 0.52 9.05
CA SER A 52 11.57 -0.51 8.69
C SER A 52 10.16 -0.08 9.05
N ASN A 53 9.30 -0.04 8.05
CA ASN A 53 7.85 0.15 8.18
C ASN A 53 7.13 -1.16 7.85
N HIS A 54 5.81 -1.14 7.90
CA HIS A 54 4.98 -2.24 7.44
C HIS A 54 3.69 -1.70 6.84
N ILE A 55 3.45 -2.04 5.57
CA ILE A 55 2.24 -1.67 4.83
C ILE A 55 1.26 -2.85 4.82
N PHE A 56 0.02 -2.55 5.16
CA PHE A 56 -1.11 -3.47 5.05
C PHE A 56 -1.91 -3.07 3.80
N LEU A 57 -2.14 -4.04 2.91
CA LEU A 57 -2.83 -3.85 1.63
C LEU A 57 -4.32 -4.21 1.78
N PRO A 58 -5.22 -3.71 0.90
CA PRO A 58 -6.66 -3.92 1.06
C PRO A 58 -7.09 -5.39 1.21
N PRO A 59 -6.61 -6.35 0.39
CA PRO A 59 -7.03 -7.76 0.49
C PRO A 59 -6.09 -8.62 1.35
N SER A 60 -4.93 -8.10 1.76
CA SER A 60 -3.88 -8.87 2.44
C SER A 60 -2.94 -7.97 3.22
N GLY A 61 -2.44 -8.41 4.37
CA GLY A 61 -1.33 -7.70 5.03
C GLY A 61 0.05 -8.12 4.49
N GLY A 62 1.09 -7.36 4.87
CA GLY A 62 2.39 -8.01 5.11
C GLY A 62 3.61 -7.54 4.35
N LEU A 63 3.66 -6.34 3.77
CA LEU A 63 4.79 -5.89 2.95
C LEU A 63 5.52 -4.71 3.60
N ASP A 64 6.64 -4.32 3.01
CA ASP A 64 7.38 -3.14 3.44
C ASP A 64 7.36 -2.08 2.32
N LEU A 65 6.96 -0.85 2.64
CA LEU A 65 7.03 0.28 1.73
C LEU A 65 8.50 0.68 1.51
N MET A 66 8.92 0.75 0.25
CA MET A 66 10.28 1.12 -0.14
C MET A 66 10.36 2.59 -0.55
N GLU A 67 9.54 2.99 -1.52
CA GLU A 67 9.53 4.33 -2.12
C GLU A 67 8.20 4.56 -2.85
N ALA A 68 7.96 5.81 -3.24
CA ALA A 68 6.81 6.18 -4.06
C ALA A 68 7.20 7.17 -5.16
N SER A 69 6.48 7.17 -6.27
CA SER A 69 6.67 8.13 -7.37
C SER A 69 5.32 8.54 -7.96
N LEU A 70 5.31 9.60 -8.76
CA LEU A 70 4.16 9.89 -9.60
C LEU A 70 3.97 8.74 -10.60
N GLY A 71 2.73 8.31 -10.77
CA GLY A 71 2.38 7.25 -11.72
C GLY A 71 2.34 7.77 -13.15
N GLU A 72 2.48 6.86 -14.11
CA GLU A 72 2.27 7.16 -15.53
C GLU A 72 0.79 7.42 -15.84
N GLU A 73 -0.11 6.77 -15.09
CA GLU A 73 -1.55 7.02 -15.16
C GLU A 73 -1.92 8.36 -14.51
N GLN A 74 -2.75 9.15 -15.19
CA GLN A 74 -3.14 10.46 -14.70
C GLN A 74 -3.84 10.37 -13.34
N GLY A 75 -3.31 11.10 -12.37
CA GLY A 75 -3.87 11.16 -11.03
C GLY A 75 -3.43 10.01 -10.12
N CYS A 76 -2.55 9.12 -10.59
CA CYS A 76 -2.05 8.00 -9.83
C CYS A 76 -0.64 8.24 -9.27
N ILE A 77 -0.30 7.45 -8.26
CA ILE A 77 1.08 7.27 -7.79
C ILE A 77 1.47 5.79 -7.94
N GLU A 78 2.75 5.54 -8.13
CA GLU A 78 3.32 4.21 -8.03
C GLU A 78 3.98 4.07 -6.65
N ILE A 79 3.61 3.03 -5.91
CA ILE A 79 4.19 2.69 -4.62
C ILE A 79 4.94 1.39 -4.81
N LYS A 80 6.24 1.39 -4.48
CA LYS A 80 7.05 0.19 -4.52
C LYS A 80 7.14 -0.41 -3.13
N HIS A 81 6.81 -1.69 -3.05
CA HIS A 81 7.04 -2.52 -1.89
C HIS A 81 7.95 -3.69 -2.25
N ASP A 82 8.37 -4.48 -1.27
CA ASP A 82 9.25 -5.65 -1.45
C ASP A 82 8.71 -6.70 -2.43
N ALA A 83 7.39 -6.87 -2.57
CA ALA A 83 6.81 -7.78 -3.57
C ALA A 83 6.67 -7.21 -5.00
N GLY A 84 6.96 -5.92 -5.23
CA GLY A 84 6.81 -5.27 -6.54
C GLY A 84 6.14 -3.89 -6.49
N PRO A 85 5.94 -3.26 -7.66
CA PRO A 85 5.22 -2.00 -7.76
C PRO A 85 3.70 -2.20 -7.70
N MET A 86 3.03 -1.28 -7.01
CA MET A 86 1.59 -1.12 -7.07
C MET A 86 1.20 0.29 -7.53
N ILE A 87 0.13 0.39 -8.30
CA ILE A 87 -0.41 1.65 -8.81
C ILE A 87 -1.73 1.92 -8.09
N VAL A 88 -1.87 3.13 -7.55
CA VAL A 88 -3.07 3.56 -6.84
C VAL A 88 -3.45 4.98 -7.25
N LYS A 89 -4.74 5.30 -7.22
CA LYS A 89 -5.22 6.67 -7.36
C LYS A 89 -5.51 7.23 -5.97
N PRO A 90 -4.61 8.02 -5.36
CA PRO A 90 -4.80 8.43 -3.98
C PRO A 90 -5.95 9.44 -3.85
N ASN A 91 -6.68 9.34 -2.74
CA ASN A 91 -7.65 10.32 -2.29
C ASN A 91 -7.03 11.28 -1.28
N VAL A 92 -6.59 10.74 -0.15
CA VAL A 92 -5.97 11.49 0.93
C VAL A 92 -5.02 10.57 1.68
N LEU A 93 -3.84 11.08 2.01
CA LEU A 93 -2.95 10.49 2.98
C LEU A 93 -3.21 11.18 4.33
N THR A 94 -3.55 10.41 5.36
CA THR A 94 -3.77 10.89 6.72
C THR A 94 -2.72 10.32 7.65
N PHE A 95 -2.00 11.17 8.37
CA PHE A 95 -1.21 10.76 9.54
C PHE A 95 -2.08 10.85 10.79
N ARG A 96 -2.02 9.81 11.64
CA ARG A 96 -2.67 9.77 12.96
C ARG A 96 -1.64 9.50 14.04
N SER A 97 -1.68 10.33 15.09
CA SER A 97 -0.96 10.12 16.34
C SER A 97 -1.91 10.07 17.52
N PHE A 98 -1.66 9.12 18.43
CA PHE A 98 -2.48 8.93 19.62
C PHE A 98 -1.82 9.48 20.89
N GLY A 99 -0.72 10.24 20.77
CA GLY A 99 -0.05 10.93 21.88
C GLY A 99 0.56 10.03 22.96
N ASN A 100 0.41 8.70 22.83
CA ASN A 100 1.09 7.69 23.64
C ASN A 100 2.57 7.61 23.25
N SER A 101 3.21 6.46 23.49
CA SER A 101 4.60 6.24 23.12
C SER A 101 4.89 6.46 21.62
N GLY A 102 3.90 6.52 20.71
CA GLY A 102 4.06 6.56 19.25
C GLY A 102 3.97 5.17 18.60
N ASP A 103 3.60 4.15 19.37
CA ASP A 103 3.51 2.75 18.95
C ASP A 103 2.29 2.43 18.08
N TRP A 104 1.30 3.33 18.11
CA TRP A 104 0.03 3.25 17.40
C TRP A 104 -0.06 4.31 16.30
N ASP A 105 0.99 5.09 16.10
CA ASP A 105 1.00 6.13 15.08
C ASP A 105 1.12 5.50 13.70
N TYR A 106 0.30 5.96 12.76
CA TYR A 106 0.20 5.38 11.42
C TYR A 106 -0.10 6.40 10.35
N PHE A 107 0.12 5.98 9.11
CA PHE A 107 -0.35 6.67 7.91
C PHE A 107 -1.45 5.83 7.26
N HIS A 108 -2.54 6.46 6.86
CA HIS A 108 -3.67 5.86 6.15
C HIS A 108 -3.79 6.53 4.79
N LEU A 109 -3.68 5.76 3.72
CA LEU A 109 -3.85 6.26 2.36
C LEU A 109 -5.14 5.70 1.79
N ASP A 110 -6.15 6.54 1.68
CA ASP A 110 -7.40 6.22 1.00
C ASP A 110 -7.24 6.35 -0.50
N PHE A 111 -7.94 5.50 -1.25
CA PHE A 111 -7.95 5.53 -2.71
C PHE A 111 -9.24 6.14 -3.25
N LYS A 112 -9.12 6.92 -4.33
CA LYS A 112 -10.23 7.20 -5.24
C LYS A 112 -10.47 5.98 -6.11
N LEU A 113 -11.68 5.88 -6.66
CA LEU A 113 -11.95 4.88 -7.69
C LEU A 113 -11.01 5.10 -8.89
N LEU A 114 -10.31 4.03 -9.27
CA LEU A 114 -9.53 3.94 -10.48
C LEU A 114 -10.25 2.97 -11.43
N GLU A 115 -10.44 3.41 -12.67
CA GLU A 115 -11.15 2.61 -13.66
C GLU A 115 -10.37 1.34 -14.03
N PRO A 116 -11.07 0.22 -14.30
CA PRO A 116 -10.45 -1.02 -14.76
C PRO A 116 -9.54 -0.81 -15.97
N SER A 117 -8.50 -1.63 -16.10
CA SER A 117 -7.54 -1.54 -17.21
C SER A 117 -8.14 -1.95 -18.56
N GLY A 118 -9.26 -2.67 -18.53
CA GLY A 118 -9.89 -3.28 -19.70
C GLY A 118 -9.27 -4.62 -20.12
N ILE A 119 -8.24 -5.10 -19.40
CA ILE A 119 -7.62 -6.41 -19.65
C ILE A 119 -8.51 -7.55 -19.13
N TYR A 120 -9.13 -7.35 -17.98
CA TYR A 120 -10.06 -8.29 -17.39
C TYR A 120 -11.50 -7.96 -17.76
N THR A 121 -12.29 -8.99 -18.05
CA THR A 121 -13.74 -8.86 -18.23
C THR A 121 -14.45 -9.09 -16.90
N TYR A 122 -15.27 -8.11 -16.51
CA TYR A 122 -16.05 -8.11 -15.27
C TYR A 122 -17.49 -8.52 -15.52
N GLU A 123 -17.71 -9.60 -16.27
CA GLU A 123 -19.08 -10.09 -16.46
C GLU A 123 -19.69 -10.42 -15.09
N GLU A 124 -20.88 -9.87 -14.85
CA GLU A 124 -21.69 -10.17 -13.67
C GLU A 124 -22.12 -11.63 -13.76
N ASN A 125 -21.58 -12.44 -12.85
CA ASN A 125 -22.05 -13.79 -12.64
C ASN A 125 -22.76 -13.80 -11.28
N GLU A 126 -24.09 -13.83 -11.30
CA GLU A 126 -24.92 -13.84 -10.08
C GLU A 126 -24.63 -15.03 -9.15
N ASN A 127 -23.94 -16.06 -9.64
CA ASN A 127 -23.51 -17.23 -8.88
C ASN A 127 -22.04 -17.18 -8.45
N GLU A 128 -21.31 -16.09 -8.75
CA GLU A 128 -19.92 -15.93 -8.32
C GLU A 128 -19.87 -15.71 -6.81
N ASP A 129 -18.87 -16.33 -6.17
CA ASP A 129 -18.62 -16.12 -4.76
C ASP A 129 -18.39 -14.61 -4.49
N PRO A 130 -19.12 -13.98 -3.55
CA PRO A 130 -18.95 -12.56 -3.25
C PRO A 130 -17.51 -12.18 -2.91
N PHE A 131 -16.74 -13.07 -2.29
CA PHE A 131 -15.31 -12.86 -2.01
C PHE A 131 -14.50 -12.77 -3.30
N VAL A 132 -14.78 -13.63 -4.29
CA VAL A 132 -14.12 -13.59 -5.60
C VAL A 132 -14.49 -12.31 -6.34
N THR A 133 -15.76 -11.90 -6.28
CA THR A 133 -16.21 -10.61 -6.85
C THR A 133 -15.49 -9.44 -6.19
N GLU A 134 -15.40 -9.42 -4.85
CA GLU A 134 -14.72 -8.37 -4.07
C GLU A 134 -13.24 -8.25 -4.44
N VAL A 135 -12.52 -9.37 -4.47
CA VAL A 135 -11.09 -9.42 -4.85
C VAL A 135 -10.89 -8.89 -6.26
N ARG A 136 -11.64 -9.43 -7.23
CA ARG A 136 -11.55 -9.07 -8.65
C ARG A 136 -11.82 -7.58 -8.86
N THR A 137 -12.76 -6.99 -8.12
CA THR A 137 -13.12 -5.57 -8.21
C THR A 137 -12.30 -4.64 -7.31
N THR A 138 -11.32 -5.18 -6.56
CA THR A 138 -10.43 -4.38 -5.70
C THR A 138 -9.07 -4.13 -6.33
N TYR A 139 -8.50 -5.14 -6.99
CA TYR A 139 -7.21 -4.98 -7.66
C TYR A 139 -7.07 -5.84 -8.93
N GLU A 140 -6.16 -5.43 -9.80
CA GLU A 140 -5.80 -6.12 -11.04
C GLU A 140 -4.29 -6.38 -11.05
N PRO A 141 -3.84 -7.65 -11.02
CA PRO A 141 -2.46 -7.97 -11.35
C PRO A 141 -2.26 -7.83 -12.87
N LEU A 142 -1.19 -7.17 -13.33
CA LEU A 142 -0.96 -6.94 -14.76
C LEU A 142 0.52 -7.10 -15.12
N THR A 143 0.75 -7.38 -16.40
CA THR A 143 2.06 -7.21 -17.03
C THR A 143 2.14 -5.80 -17.60
N ARG A 144 3.09 -4.98 -17.16
CA ARG A 144 3.43 -3.69 -17.78
C ARG A 144 4.62 -3.86 -18.70
N PHE A 145 4.44 -3.52 -19.98
CA PHE A 145 5.54 -3.44 -20.94
C PHE A 145 6.22 -2.06 -20.90
N PRO A 146 7.47 -1.97 -21.41
CA PRO A 146 8.12 -0.69 -21.65
C PRO A 146 7.22 0.20 -22.53
N GLY A 147 7.00 1.44 -22.10
CA GLY A 147 6.08 2.37 -22.76
C GLY A 147 4.67 2.43 -22.14
N GLY A 148 4.41 1.68 -21.06
CA GLY A 148 3.24 1.87 -20.21
C GLY A 148 1.99 1.09 -20.61
N THR A 149 2.08 0.20 -21.60
CA THR A 149 0.95 -0.66 -22.00
C THR A 149 0.79 -1.83 -21.05
N TYR A 150 -0.46 -2.21 -20.78
CA TYR A 150 -0.80 -3.34 -19.94
C TYR A 150 -1.25 -4.55 -20.75
N GLU A 151 -0.94 -5.72 -20.22
CA GLU A 151 -1.43 -7.02 -20.66
C GLU A 151 -1.75 -7.89 -19.44
N ASP A 152 -2.38 -9.03 -19.68
CA ASP A 152 -2.65 -10.02 -18.64
C ASP A 152 -1.37 -10.47 -17.90
N ILE A 153 -1.47 -10.66 -16.59
CA ILE A 153 -0.34 -11.08 -15.73
C ILE A 153 0.28 -12.42 -16.16
N SER A 154 -0.46 -13.29 -16.86
CA SER A 154 0.07 -14.56 -17.36
C SER A 154 1.28 -14.39 -18.27
N ILE A 155 1.42 -13.24 -18.95
CA ILE A 155 2.58 -12.95 -19.80
C ILE A 155 3.85 -12.82 -18.95
N ALA A 156 3.82 -12.05 -17.87
CA ALA A 156 4.94 -11.96 -16.94
C ALA A 156 5.22 -13.31 -16.24
N ASN A 157 4.16 -14.03 -15.85
CA ASN A 157 4.30 -15.33 -15.19
C ASN A 157 4.93 -16.41 -16.09
N ARG A 158 4.62 -16.41 -17.39
CA ARG A 158 5.21 -17.37 -18.35
C ARG A 158 6.61 -16.97 -18.80
N GLY A 159 6.95 -15.68 -18.79
CA GLY A 159 8.30 -15.18 -19.09
C GLY A 159 8.65 -14.99 -20.57
N PHE A 160 7.67 -15.04 -21.48
CA PHE A 160 7.86 -14.81 -22.92
C PHE A 160 6.63 -14.16 -23.58
N THR A 161 6.76 -13.67 -24.80
CA THR A 161 5.64 -13.23 -25.66
C THR A 161 5.75 -13.80 -27.06
N HIS A 162 4.83 -13.45 -27.97
CA HIS A 162 4.87 -13.90 -29.36
C HIS A 162 5.10 -12.72 -30.31
N ASN A 163 5.86 -12.96 -31.39
CA ASN A 163 6.00 -12.02 -32.49
C ASN A 163 4.78 -12.06 -33.45
N GLU A 164 4.81 -11.25 -34.52
CA GLU A 164 3.74 -11.22 -35.54
C GLU A 164 3.53 -12.54 -36.30
N TYR A 165 4.51 -13.45 -36.27
CA TYR A 165 4.46 -14.78 -36.88
C TYR A 165 3.99 -15.87 -35.90
N GLY A 166 3.79 -15.52 -34.63
CA GLY A 166 3.39 -16.46 -33.59
C GLY A 166 4.56 -17.23 -32.94
N ASP A 167 5.82 -16.85 -33.19
CA ASP A 167 6.97 -17.46 -32.53
C ASP A 167 7.20 -16.88 -31.13
N GLU A 168 7.60 -17.72 -30.19
CA GLU A 168 7.99 -17.30 -28.84
C GLU A 168 9.26 -16.42 -28.88
N ILE A 169 9.19 -15.27 -28.22
CA ILE A 169 10.29 -14.34 -28.04
C ILE A 169 10.40 -13.91 -26.57
N PRO A 170 11.59 -13.55 -26.07
CA PRO A 170 11.75 -13.03 -24.71
C PRO A 170 10.87 -11.82 -24.45
N LEU A 171 10.50 -11.61 -23.19
CA LEU A 171 9.86 -10.36 -22.79
C LEU A 171 10.82 -9.19 -23.04
N PRO A 172 10.33 -8.05 -23.57
CA PRO A 172 11.11 -6.83 -23.67
C PRO A 172 11.76 -6.44 -22.33
N GLU A 173 12.99 -5.96 -22.37
CA GLU A 173 13.68 -5.46 -21.18
C GLU A 173 12.89 -4.32 -20.54
N GLY A 174 12.68 -4.38 -19.22
CA GLY A 174 11.83 -3.43 -18.49
C GLY A 174 10.37 -3.85 -18.36
N THR A 175 10.00 -5.05 -18.82
CA THR A 175 8.69 -5.65 -18.49
C THR A 175 8.59 -5.91 -16.98
N GLN A 176 7.46 -5.57 -16.37
CA GLN A 176 7.23 -5.70 -14.93
C GLN A 176 5.88 -6.34 -14.62
N SER A 177 5.83 -7.19 -13.60
CA SER A 177 4.58 -7.53 -12.92
C SER A 177 4.22 -6.37 -11.99
N ILE A 178 3.00 -5.83 -12.14
CA ILE A 178 2.48 -4.76 -11.30
C ILE A 178 1.12 -5.16 -10.71
N THR A 179 0.67 -4.43 -9.69
CA THR A 179 -0.72 -4.52 -9.19
C THR A 179 -1.39 -3.16 -9.22
N ARG A 180 -2.53 -3.01 -9.91
CA ARG A 180 -3.36 -1.80 -9.83
C ARG A 180 -4.42 -2.00 -8.77
N TYR A 181 -4.47 -1.14 -7.75
CA TYR A 181 -5.58 -1.12 -6.79
C TYR A 181 -6.63 -0.12 -7.24
N MET A 182 -7.84 -0.60 -7.49
CA MET A 182 -8.95 0.19 -8.01
C MET A 182 -9.72 0.94 -6.92
N ARG A 183 -9.68 0.44 -5.68
CA ARG A 183 -10.35 1.00 -4.51
C ARG A 183 -9.77 0.47 -3.21
N GLY A 184 -10.22 1.02 -2.08
CA GLY A 184 -9.82 0.62 -0.73
C GLY A 184 -8.86 1.62 -0.09
N SER A 185 -8.09 1.16 0.88
CA SER A 185 -7.09 1.95 1.57
C SER A 185 -5.91 1.08 1.96
N VAL A 186 -4.78 1.73 2.29
CA VAL A 186 -3.62 1.07 2.91
C VAL A 186 -3.26 1.77 4.19
N VAL A 187 -2.72 1.02 5.14
CA VAL A 187 -2.18 1.56 6.38
C VAL A 187 -0.73 1.20 6.56
N ILE A 188 0.07 2.16 7.02
CA ILE A 188 1.51 2.04 7.18
C ILE A 188 1.87 2.34 8.63
N PHE A 189 2.46 1.36 9.29
CA PHE A 189 2.93 1.46 10.67
C PHE A 189 4.45 1.27 10.74
N ALA A 190 5.06 1.59 11.88
CA ALA A 190 6.36 1.05 12.22
C ALA A 190 6.33 -0.48 12.12
N LYS A 191 7.38 -1.12 11.58
CA LYS A 191 7.43 -2.59 11.52
C LYS A 191 7.29 -3.24 12.88
N SER A 192 7.86 -2.59 13.89
CA SER A 192 7.77 -3.02 15.28
C SER A 192 6.56 -2.46 16.04
N SER A 193 5.56 -1.87 15.39
CA SER A 193 4.33 -1.38 16.04
C SER A 193 3.56 -2.48 16.78
N ILE A 194 2.76 -2.09 17.78
CA ILE A 194 1.88 -3.05 18.49
C ILE A 194 0.86 -3.66 17.53
N TYR A 195 0.35 -2.84 16.60
CA TYR A 195 -0.59 -3.26 15.56
C TYR A 195 -0.05 -4.46 14.77
N ASN A 196 1.21 -4.42 14.31
CA ASN A 196 1.84 -5.54 13.60
C ASN A 196 2.20 -6.73 14.52
N LEU A 197 2.56 -6.48 15.79
CA LEU A 197 3.11 -7.51 16.67
C LEU A 197 2.06 -8.40 17.35
N PHE A 198 0.94 -7.84 17.79
CA PHE A 198 0.06 -8.50 18.76
C PHE A 198 -1.32 -8.83 18.23
N LEU A 199 -1.74 -8.20 17.14
CA LEU A 199 -3.01 -8.49 16.52
C LEU A 199 -2.81 -9.64 15.52
N LYS A 200 -2.89 -10.86 16.07
CA LYS A 200 -3.17 -12.05 15.27
C LYS A 200 -4.41 -11.71 14.42
N ASP A 201 -4.31 -11.85 13.11
CA ASP A 201 -5.38 -11.58 12.14
C ASP A 201 -5.50 -10.14 11.57
N THR A 202 -4.51 -9.26 11.71
CA THR A 202 -4.49 -7.94 10.99
C THR A 202 -4.30 -8.04 9.47
N TYR A 203 -4.11 -9.25 8.97
CA TYR A 203 -3.90 -9.56 7.55
C TYR A 203 -5.22 -9.83 6.82
N ASP A 204 -6.36 -9.67 7.50
CA ASP A 204 -7.72 -9.85 6.96
C ASP A 204 -8.25 -8.63 6.17
N GLY A 205 -7.41 -7.61 5.97
CA GLY A 205 -7.76 -6.42 5.20
C GLY A 205 -8.78 -5.50 5.88
N ARG A 206 -9.07 -5.67 7.17
CA ARG A 206 -10.15 -4.94 7.88
C ARG A 206 -10.07 -3.41 7.77
N HIS A 207 -8.87 -2.85 7.61
CA HIS A 207 -8.67 -1.42 7.45
C HIS A 207 -9.35 -0.88 6.18
N ALA A 208 -9.34 -1.65 5.08
CA ALA A 208 -9.98 -1.26 3.83
C ALA A 208 -11.51 -1.39 3.86
N LYS A 209 -12.08 -1.96 4.93
CA LYS A 209 -13.54 -2.05 5.18
C LYS A 209 -14.04 -0.90 6.06
N MET A 210 -13.14 -0.03 6.51
CA MET A 210 -13.42 1.11 7.36
C MET A 210 -12.98 2.36 6.61
N ASP A 211 -13.71 3.46 6.78
CA ASP A 211 -13.13 4.76 6.47
C ASP A 211 -12.05 5.13 7.51
N GLU A 212 -11.29 6.17 7.22
CA GLU A 212 -10.19 6.64 8.06
C GLU A 212 -10.63 6.94 9.51
N GLU A 213 -11.81 7.52 9.72
CA GLU A 213 -12.31 7.88 11.05
C GLU A 213 -12.72 6.63 11.85
N GLN A 214 -13.41 5.70 11.21
CA GLN A 214 -13.76 4.40 11.77
C GLN A 214 -12.51 3.62 12.17
N PHE A 215 -11.48 3.61 11.30
CA PHE A 215 -10.21 2.97 11.59
C PHE A 215 -9.48 3.67 12.75
N ALA A 216 -9.48 5.01 12.80
CA ALA A 216 -8.93 5.77 13.92
C ALA A 216 -9.60 5.42 15.26
N GLN A 217 -10.93 5.34 15.31
CA GLN A 217 -11.67 4.92 16.50
C GLN A 217 -11.39 3.46 16.89
N TYR A 218 -11.14 2.59 15.90
CA TYR A 218 -10.75 1.21 16.15
C TYR A 218 -9.36 1.14 16.81
N ILE A 219 -8.37 1.86 16.25
CA ILE A 219 -7.02 1.94 16.82
C ILE A 219 -7.02 2.59 18.20
N GLU A 220 -7.81 3.65 18.42
CA GLU A 220 -7.92 4.31 19.72
C GLU A 220 -8.39 3.31 20.80
N ARG A 221 -9.47 2.56 20.51
CA ARG A 221 -10.00 1.53 21.42
C ARG A 221 -8.93 0.49 21.77
N LEU A 222 -8.20 -0.01 20.78
CA LEU A 222 -7.10 -0.95 21.01
C LEU A 222 -5.97 -0.33 21.85
N SER A 223 -5.61 0.92 21.58
CA SER A 223 -4.54 1.61 22.29
C SER A 223 -4.87 1.83 23.76
N THR A 224 -6.14 2.09 24.08
CA THR A 224 -6.62 2.26 25.48
C THR A 224 -6.79 0.95 26.23
N ALA A 225 -7.13 -0.15 25.53
CA ALA A 225 -7.30 -1.47 26.13
C ALA A 225 -5.97 -2.22 26.37
N SER A 226 -4.88 -1.75 25.75
CA SER A 226 -3.55 -2.36 25.85
C SER A 226 -2.67 -1.74 26.96
N VAL A 227 -3.25 -0.87 27.80
CA VAL A 227 -2.61 -0.24 28.98
C VAL A 227 -2.95 -1.02 30.25
#